data_AF-A0A937ZGM9-F1
#
_entry.id   AF-A0A937ZGM9-F1
#
_cell.length_a   1.000
_cell.length_b   1.000
_cell.length_c   1.000
_cell.angle_alpha   90.00
_cell.angle_beta   90.00
_cell.angle_gamma   90.00
#
_symmetry.space_group_name_H-M   'P 1'
#
loop_
_entity.id
_entity.type
_entity.pdbx_description
1 polymer ?
#
loop_
_entity_poly.entity_id
_entity_poly.type
_entity_poly.pdbx_seq_one_letter_code
_entity_poly.pdbx_strand_id
1 'polypeptide(L)'
;MASGTFTVRVDSAVKKRLEKLAKSTGRSRSFLAAQAIAEYVDVNEWQVAGIKRAIQSIDRDGYVPHDDVEKWVRTLGGRRERPRPKPRKP
;
A
#
# COMPACT_ATOMS: atom_id res chain seq x y z
N MET A 1 18.32 -1.64 16.50
CA MET A 1 17.66 -2.56 15.54
C MET A 1 18.67 -3.64 15.17
N ALA A 2 18.29 -4.91 15.24
CA ALA A 2 19.15 -6.01 14.80
C ALA A 2 19.24 -6.00 13.26
N SER A 3 20.44 -6.20 12.70
CA SER A 3 20.62 -6.38 11.25
C SER A 3 20.63 -7.88 10.92
N GLY A 4 20.00 -8.23 9.80
CA GLY A 4 19.99 -9.58 9.24
C GLY A 4 20.58 -9.58 7.83
N THR A 5 21.18 -10.71 7.43
CA THR A 5 21.68 -10.90 6.07
C THR A 5 20.78 -11.88 5.32
N PHE A 6 20.42 -11.53 4.10
CA PHE A 6 19.73 -12.43 3.17
C PHE A 6 20.32 -12.30 1.77
N THR A 7 20.21 -13.36 0.97
CA THR A 7 20.76 -13.40 -0.39
C THR A 7 19.64 -13.29 -1.40
N VAL A 8 19.77 -12.36 -2.35
CA VAL A 8 18.79 -12.14 -3.42
C VAL A 8 19.45 -12.43 -4.76
N ARG A 9 18.76 -13.18 -5.62
CA ARG A 9 19.15 -13.32 -7.03
C ARG A 9 18.53 -12.18 -7.82
N VAL A 10 19.35 -11.56 -8.67
CA VAL A 10 18.93 -10.49 -9.58
C VAL A 10 19.50 -10.77 -10.95
N ASP A 11 18.80 -10.30 -11.99
CA ASP A 11 19.30 -10.43 -13.35
C ASP A 11 20.65 -9.73 -13.54
N SER A 12 21.46 -10.27 -14.45
CA SER A 12 22.80 -9.76 -14.75
C SER A 12 22.77 -8.28 -15.18
N ALA A 13 21.72 -7.87 -15.89
CA ALA A 13 21.49 -6.48 -16.28
C ALA A 13 21.27 -5.56 -15.06
N VAL A 14 20.46 -5.99 -14.09
CA VAL A 14 20.20 -5.24 -12.85
C VAL A 14 21.48 -5.12 -12.02
N LYS A 15 22.24 -6.21 -11.89
CA LYS A 15 23.54 -6.21 -11.20
C LYS A 15 24.49 -5.16 -11.78
N LYS A 16 24.65 -5.12 -13.11
CA LYS A 16 25.51 -4.14 -13.80
C LYS A 16 25.05 -2.70 -13.58
N ARG A 17 23.72 -2.45 -13.62
CA ARG A 17 23.15 -1.12 -13.35
C ARG A 17 23.41 -0.68 -11.92
N LEU A 18 23.23 -1.57 -10.95
CA LEU A 18 23.50 -1.29 -9.53
C LEU A 18 24.99 -1.03 -9.29
N GLU A 19 25.89 -1.77 -9.95
CA GLU A 19 27.34 -1.53 -9.90
C GLU A 19 27.73 -0.16 -10.44
N LYS A 20 27.12 0.28 -11.55
CA LYS A 20 27.35 1.63 -12.10
C LYS A 20 26.84 2.70 -11.14
N LEU A 21 25.65 2.52 -10.58
CA LEU A 21 25.05 3.45 -9.63
C LEU A 21 25.87 3.58 -8.34
N ALA A 22 26.37 2.46 -7.81
CA ALA A 22 27.27 2.44 -6.66
C ALA A 22 28.52 3.31 -6.91
N LYS A 23 29.15 3.13 -8.08
CA LYS A 23 30.33 3.93 -8.47
C LYS A 23 30.02 5.43 -8.59
N SER A 24 28.90 5.79 -9.24
CA SER A 24 28.56 7.20 -9.44
C SER A 24 28.12 7.92 -8.16
N THR A 25 27.59 7.19 -7.19
CA THR A 25 27.09 7.76 -5.92
C THR A 25 28.08 7.65 -4.76
N GLY A 26 29.20 6.92 -4.93
CA GLY A 26 30.14 6.61 -3.86
C GLY A 26 29.56 5.69 -2.78
N ARG A 27 28.47 4.99 -3.04
CA ARG A 27 27.80 4.08 -2.10
C ARG A 27 28.11 2.61 -2.43
N SER A 28 28.07 1.74 -1.43
CA SER A 28 28.23 0.31 -1.67
C SER A 28 26.97 -0.29 -2.31
N ARG A 29 27.15 -1.38 -3.07
CA ARG A 29 26.02 -2.13 -3.66
C ARG A 29 25.03 -2.60 -2.59
N SER A 30 25.56 -3.08 -1.46
CA SER A 30 24.74 -3.57 -0.35
C SER A 30 23.94 -2.44 0.30
N PHE A 31 24.50 -1.24 0.42
CA PHE A 31 23.79 -0.08 0.91
C PHE A 31 22.61 0.28 -0.01
N LEU A 32 22.87 0.40 -1.33
CA LEU A 32 21.83 0.73 -2.30
C LEU A 32 20.74 -0.35 -2.39
N ALA A 33 21.12 -1.62 -2.30
CA ALA A 33 20.16 -2.72 -2.26
C ALA A 33 19.29 -2.68 -1.00
N ALA A 34 19.89 -2.50 0.18
CA ALA A 34 19.15 -2.38 1.43
C ALA A 34 18.20 -1.19 1.43
N GLN A 35 18.64 -0.03 0.92
CA GLN A 35 17.81 1.15 0.78
C GLN A 35 16.61 0.88 -0.14
N ALA A 36 16.84 0.34 -1.34
CA ALA A 36 15.76 0.06 -2.29
C ALA A 36 14.74 -0.95 -1.73
N ILE A 37 15.21 -1.96 -0.97
CA ILE A 37 14.34 -2.93 -0.30
C ILE A 37 13.52 -2.25 0.80
N ALA A 38 14.13 -1.40 1.63
CA ALA A 38 13.43 -0.67 2.68
C ALA A 38 12.33 0.23 2.09
N GLU A 39 12.66 1.03 1.07
CA GLU A 39 11.70 1.88 0.38
C GLU A 39 10.55 1.06 -0.24
N TYR A 40 10.86 -0.09 -0.84
CA TYR A 40 9.83 -0.97 -1.39
C TYR A 40 8.91 -1.52 -0.30
N VAL A 41 9.46 -1.97 0.83
CA VAL A 41 8.69 -2.49 1.96
C VAL A 41 7.79 -1.40 2.52
N ASP A 42 8.32 -0.21 2.80
CA ASP A 42 7.56 0.91 3.34
C ASP A 42 6.36 1.28 2.45
N VAL A 43 6.56 1.30 1.13
CA VAL A 43 5.49 1.60 0.15
C VAL A 43 4.44 0.50 0.07
N ASN A 44 4.78 -0.76 0.31
CA ASN A 44 3.83 -1.86 0.12
C ASN A 44 3.12 -2.27 1.42
N GLU A 45 3.78 -2.16 2.57
CA GLU A 45 3.22 -2.61 3.85
C GLU A 45 1.94 -1.85 4.22
N TRP A 46 1.90 -0.54 4.02
CA TRP A 46 0.71 0.25 4.34
C TRP A 46 -0.50 -0.18 3.48
N GLN A 47 -0.27 -0.46 2.20
CA GLN A 47 -1.31 -0.85 1.26
C GLN A 47 -1.86 -2.24 1.59
N VAL A 48 -0.96 -3.20 1.82
CA VAL A 48 -1.34 -4.58 2.21
C VAL A 48 -2.08 -4.56 3.54
N ALA A 49 -1.59 -3.81 4.53
CA ALA A 49 -2.27 -3.67 5.82
C ALA A 49 -3.65 -3.00 5.66
N GLY A 50 -3.75 -1.98 4.80
CA GLY A 50 -5.02 -1.30 4.49
C GLY A 50 -6.06 -2.25 3.90
N ILE A 51 -5.67 -3.05 2.90
CA ILE A 51 -6.55 -4.05 2.28
C ILE A 51 -7.02 -5.08 3.29
N LYS A 52 -6.10 -5.64 4.09
CA LYS A 52 -6.45 -6.62 5.14
C LYS A 52 -7.45 -6.05 6.15
N ARG A 53 -7.22 -4.81 6.61
CA ARG A 53 -8.15 -4.11 7.52
C ARG A 53 -9.51 -3.87 6.88
N ALA A 54 -9.55 -3.49 5.61
CA ALA A 54 -10.80 -3.26 4.89
C ALA A 54 -11.62 -4.56 4.77
N ILE A 55 -10.99 -5.68 4.40
CA ILE A 55 -11.65 -6.99 4.34
C ILE A 55 -12.22 -7.37 5.71
N GLN A 56 -11.42 -7.28 6.77
CA GLN A 56 -11.88 -7.56 8.14
C GLN A 56 -13.04 -6.67 8.59
N SER A 57 -13.03 -5.39 8.19
CA SER A 57 -14.13 -4.47 8.48
C SER A 57 -15.40 -4.85 7.72
N ILE A 58 -15.29 -5.31 6.48
CA ILE A 58 -16.45 -5.80 5.71
C ILE A 58 -17.02 -7.06 6.35
N ASP A 59 -16.18 -8.00 6.78
CA ASP A 59 -16.63 -9.23 7.44
C ASP A 59 -17.35 -8.94 8.77
N ARG A 60 -16.83 -7.98 9.55
CA ARG A 60 -17.38 -7.60 10.85
C ARG A 60 -18.61 -6.71 10.74
N ASP A 61 -18.48 -5.61 10.00
CA ASP A 61 -19.40 -4.48 9.99
C ASP A 61 -20.25 -4.41 8.72
N GLY A 62 -19.92 -5.18 7.67
CA GLY A 62 -20.56 -5.11 6.36
C GLY A 62 -20.02 -4.00 5.46
N TYR A 63 -20.63 -3.81 4.31
CA TYR A 63 -20.29 -2.77 3.34
C TYR A 63 -21.53 -1.98 2.93
N VAL A 64 -21.31 -0.78 2.37
CA VAL A 64 -22.37 0.01 1.73
C VAL A 64 -22.12 -0.01 0.22
N PRO A 65 -23.11 -0.37 -0.61
CA PRO A 65 -22.98 -0.30 -2.06
C PRO A 65 -22.72 1.13 -2.54
N HIS A 66 -21.96 1.25 -3.63
CA HIS A 66 -21.64 2.54 -4.22
C HIS A 66 -22.89 3.38 -4.53
N ASP A 67 -23.90 2.79 -5.16
CA ASP A 67 -25.15 3.48 -5.53
C ASP A 67 -25.89 4.09 -4.34
N ASP A 68 -25.84 3.44 -3.18
CA ASP A 68 -26.50 3.93 -1.95
C ASP A 68 -25.71 5.11 -1.36
N VAL A 69 -24.38 5.06 -1.42
CA VAL A 69 -23.50 6.18 -1.07
C VAL A 69 -23.72 7.35 -2.03
N GLU A 70 -23.78 7.10 -3.33
CA GLU A 70 -23.96 8.14 -4.34
C GLU A 70 -25.30 8.88 -4.16
N LYS A 71 -26.40 8.14 -3.99
CA LYS A 71 -27.73 8.71 -3.70
C LYS A 71 -27.71 9.58 -2.45
N TRP A 72 -26.96 9.18 -1.42
CA TRP A 72 -26.82 9.96 -0.20
C TRP A 72 -25.96 11.22 -0.42
N VAL A 73 -24.76 11.07 -1.01
CA VAL A 73 -23.81 12.16 -1.27
C VAL A 73 -24.43 13.28 -2.09
N ARG A 74 -25.24 12.95 -3.11
CA ARG A 74 -25.97 13.93 -3.94
C ARG A 74 -26.96 14.81 -3.16
N THR A 75 -27.34 14.39 -1.95
CA THR A 75 -28.31 15.11 -1.11
C THR A 75 -27.68 15.81 0.10
N LEU A 76 -26.37 15.64 0.32
CA LEU A 76 -25.64 16.23 1.43
C LEU A 76 -25.74 17.76 1.43
N GLY A 77 -26.04 18.36 2.58
CA GLY A 77 -26.13 19.81 2.73
C GLY A 77 -27.37 20.46 2.09
N GLY A 78 -28.28 19.66 1.53
CA GLY A 78 -29.55 20.13 0.97
C GLY A 78 -30.70 20.09 1.98
N ARG A 79 -31.81 20.78 1.66
CA ARG A 79 -33.03 20.78 2.51
C ARG A 79 -33.70 19.40 2.68
N ARG A 80 -33.33 18.41 1.86
CA ARG A 80 -33.83 17.03 1.89
C ARG A 80 -32.67 16.02 1.87
N GLU A 81 -31.71 16.21 2.77
CA GLU A 81 -30.62 15.25 2.95
C GLU A 81 -31.18 13.87 3.34
N ARG A 82 -30.73 12.83 2.63
CA ARG A 82 -31.09 11.45 2.95
C ARG A 82 -30.33 10.96 4.18
N PRO A 83 -30.89 10.04 4.98
CA PRO A 83 -30.12 9.42 6.06
C PRO A 83 -28.91 8.68 5.50
N ARG A 84 -27.80 8.72 6.26
CA ARG A 84 -26.58 7.99 5.91
C ARG A 84 -26.91 6.50 5.70
N PRO A 85 -26.52 5.90 4.57
CA PRO A 85 -26.81 4.51 4.27
C PRO A 85 -26.11 3.59 5.27
N LYS A 86 -26.79 2.53 5.70
CA LYS A 86 -26.29 1.58 6.70
C LYS A 86 -25.52 0.44 6.01
N PRO A 87 -24.42 -0.03 6.61
CA PRO A 87 -23.73 -1.22 6.13
C PRO A 87 -24.64 -2.45 6.12
N ARG A 88 -24.42 -3.34 5.16
CA ARG A 88 -25.03 -4.67 5.10
C ARG A 88 -23.95 -5.73 4.97
N LYS A 89 -24.16 -6.87 5.62
CA LYS A 89 -23.26 -8.03 5.44
C LYS A 89 -23.41 -8.57 4.01
N PRO A 90 -22.33 -9.14 3.45
CA PRO A 90 -22.42 -9.86 2.18
C PRO A 90 -23.46 -10.98 2.21
#